data_AF-A0A660MI76-F1
#
_entry.id   AF-A0A660MI76-F1
#
_cell.length_a   1.000
_cell.length_b   1.000
_cell.length_c   1.000
_cell.angle_alpha   90.00
_cell.angle_beta   90.00
_cell.angle_gamma   90.00
#
_symmetry.space_group_name_H-M   'P 1'
#
loop_
_entity.id
_entity.type
_entity.pdbx_description
1 polymer ?
#
loop_
_entity_poly.entity_id
_entity_poly.type
_entity_poly.pdbx_seq_one_letter_code
_entity_poly.pdbx_strand_id
1 'polypeptide(L)'
;IHTAAGIDDADNPVGTDAVRIMQTLLEADNPDGILILVDLGSAILSAQTALDLLDDPALAARCRISAAPLVEGAISAAVAASSGADLETVAREATQALAAKQVALGENVPASTAPVAVPSGASATITLTNRDGLHARPAARLAAALAPYHARLVLTCGDKQADGKSLNQLALLQARSGDCLTLHANGDDAAAALQAFRDLAAANFGDPADRGDGSLLARATPATAAPIRAAVWRCDPPQHDGDALHADRAAFNEAVATVAARLETLQDKISARLGADAGDIFAAHAQLLAELSEATLAHDATNYAPIWQAETTQAAAALAALPDPYLRARAADICDLAQQVLALLADAPETVAPDNAPFILVARDLYPLRAATLPANCLAVVLAEGDPHSHAALLCQAAQRPYYSGAGDAVLALTDGQSIQIERESGAIYHH
;
A
#
# COMPACT_ATOMS: atom_id res chain seq x y z
N ILE A 1 14.99 -3.86 -9.92
CA ILE A 1 14.75 -5.24 -9.42
C ILE A 1 14.41 -6.08 -10.63
N HIS A 2 15.12 -7.18 -10.86
CA HIS A 2 14.87 -8.10 -11.97
C HIS A 2 14.39 -9.45 -11.42
N THR A 3 13.50 -10.11 -12.15
CA THR A 3 12.95 -11.42 -11.76
C THR A 3 13.53 -12.50 -12.67
N ALA A 4 14.26 -13.45 -12.08
CA ALA A 4 14.85 -14.59 -12.79
C ALA A 4 14.33 -15.91 -12.19
N ALA A 5 13.03 -16.16 -12.36
CA ALA A 5 12.34 -17.34 -11.85
C ALA A 5 11.60 -18.08 -12.97
N GLY A 6 11.40 -19.39 -12.76
CA GLY A 6 10.68 -20.27 -13.67
C GLY A 6 11.58 -20.97 -14.68
N ILE A 7 11.06 -22.07 -15.22
CA ILE A 7 11.60 -22.77 -16.39
C ILE A 7 10.60 -22.62 -17.54
N ASP A 8 11.08 -22.54 -18.78
CA ASP A 8 10.24 -22.43 -19.98
C ASP A 8 9.59 -23.79 -20.34
N ASP A 9 8.88 -24.38 -19.37
CA ASP A 9 8.07 -25.58 -19.51
C ASP A 9 6.62 -25.23 -19.13
N ALA A 10 5.72 -25.26 -20.11
CA ALA A 10 4.31 -24.91 -19.93
C ALA A 10 3.57 -25.87 -19.00
N ASP A 11 4.04 -27.11 -18.89
CA ASP A 11 3.42 -28.13 -18.04
C ASP A 11 4.05 -28.15 -16.63
N ASN A 12 5.28 -27.65 -16.47
CA ASN A 12 5.98 -27.56 -15.18
C ASN A 12 6.76 -26.23 -15.05
N PRO A 13 6.11 -25.07 -14.94
CA PRO A 13 6.81 -23.77 -14.98
C PRO A 13 7.68 -23.48 -13.74
N VAL A 14 7.67 -24.36 -12.73
CA VAL A 14 8.33 -24.17 -11.44
C VAL A 14 9.79 -24.65 -11.50
N GLY A 15 10.74 -23.74 -11.34
CA GLY A 15 12.17 -24.06 -11.31
C GLY A 15 13.08 -22.84 -11.42
N THR A 16 14.40 -23.06 -11.47
CA THR A 16 15.43 -22.02 -11.63
C THR A 16 16.39 -22.36 -12.77
N ASP A 17 16.35 -21.56 -13.84
CA ASP A 17 17.23 -21.70 -15.00
C ASP A 17 18.49 -20.82 -14.87
N ALA A 18 19.67 -21.46 -14.80
CA ALA A 18 20.95 -20.78 -14.68
C ALA A 18 21.26 -19.86 -15.89
N VAL A 19 20.83 -20.21 -17.10
CA VAL A 19 21.05 -19.40 -18.30
C VAL A 19 20.20 -18.14 -18.25
N ARG A 20 18.95 -18.26 -17.81
CA ARG A 20 18.06 -17.11 -17.63
C ARG A 20 18.55 -16.17 -16.52
N ILE A 21 19.05 -16.73 -15.41
CA ILE A 21 19.68 -15.95 -14.35
C ILE A 21 20.90 -15.21 -14.89
N MET A 22 21.80 -15.89 -15.62
CA MET A 22 22.97 -15.28 -16.25
C MET A 22 22.59 -14.13 -17.20
N GLN A 23 21.60 -14.32 -18.07
CA GLN A 23 21.08 -13.27 -18.96
C GLN A 23 20.56 -12.07 -18.17
N THR A 24 19.82 -12.32 -17.09
CA THR A 24 19.31 -11.27 -16.21
C THR A 24 20.44 -10.49 -15.52
N LEU A 25 21.53 -11.17 -15.14
CA LEU A 25 22.71 -10.50 -14.57
C LEU A 25 23.39 -9.58 -15.59
N LEU A 26 23.46 -9.99 -16.86
CA LEU A 26 23.99 -9.16 -17.95
C LEU A 26 23.11 -7.92 -18.19
N GLU A 27 21.79 -8.07 -18.13
CA GLU A 27 20.85 -6.94 -18.27
C GLU A 27 20.90 -5.97 -17.07
N ALA A 28 21.20 -6.49 -15.89
CA ALA A 28 21.27 -5.73 -14.65
C ALA A 28 22.66 -5.12 -14.36
N ASP A 29 23.66 -5.37 -15.21
CA ASP A 29 25.04 -4.92 -15.00
C ASP A 29 25.12 -3.39 -14.87
N ASN A 30 25.74 -2.97 -13.78
CA ASN A 30 25.99 -1.59 -13.42
C ASN A 30 27.22 -1.52 -12.50
N PRO A 31 27.85 -0.33 -12.34
CA PRO A 31 29.06 -0.20 -11.54
C PRO A 31 28.87 -0.41 -10.03
N ASP A 32 27.63 -0.30 -9.51
CA ASP A 32 27.33 -0.37 -8.07
C ASP A 32 27.23 -1.83 -7.56
N GLY A 33 27.06 -2.78 -8.48
CA GLY A 33 27.01 -4.22 -8.22
C GLY A 33 25.61 -4.81 -8.15
N ILE A 34 25.53 -6.14 -7.96
CA ILE A 34 24.27 -6.89 -8.03
C ILE A 34 24.12 -7.77 -6.78
N LEU A 35 23.05 -7.55 -6.01
CA LEU A 35 22.63 -8.47 -4.96
C LEU A 35 21.62 -9.48 -5.51
N ILE A 36 21.93 -10.77 -5.37
CA ILE A 36 21.08 -11.88 -5.81
C ILE A 36 20.37 -12.45 -4.59
N LEU A 37 19.05 -12.34 -4.56
CA LEU A 37 18.20 -12.91 -3.52
C LEU A 37 17.64 -14.24 -4.02
N VAL A 38 17.69 -15.25 -3.16
CA VAL A 38 17.33 -16.63 -3.47
C VAL A 38 16.41 -17.18 -2.39
N ASP A 39 15.55 -18.12 -2.74
CA ASP A 39 14.51 -18.66 -1.88
C ASP A 39 14.92 -19.98 -1.21
N LEU A 40 15.20 -21.00 -2.02
CA LEU A 40 15.46 -22.38 -1.64
C LEU A 40 16.81 -22.85 -2.19
N GLY A 41 17.30 -23.97 -1.66
CA GLY A 41 18.66 -24.46 -1.94
C GLY A 41 18.97 -24.68 -3.43
N SER A 42 17.98 -25.01 -4.27
CA SER A 42 18.17 -25.16 -5.72
C SER A 42 18.51 -23.84 -6.42
N ALA A 43 17.92 -22.74 -5.97
CA ALA A 43 18.19 -21.40 -6.51
C ALA A 43 19.62 -20.93 -6.21
N ILE A 44 20.18 -21.32 -5.07
CA ILE A 44 21.59 -21.04 -4.74
C ILE A 44 22.52 -21.68 -5.76
N LEU A 45 22.31 -22.97 -6.07
CA LEU A 45 23.14 -23.70 -7.03
C LEU A 45 22.97 -23.15 -8.45
N SER A 46 21.73 -22.85 -8.87
CA SER A 46 21.47 -22.21 -10.16
C SER A 46 22.11 -20.84 -10.27
N ALA A 47 22.11 -20.03 -9.21
CA ALA A 47 22.76 -18.73 -9.18
C ALA A 47 24.30 -18.84 -9.21
N GLN A 48 24.88 -19.81 -8.48
CA GLN A 48 26.32 -20.10 -8.55
C GLN A 48 26.72 -20.52 -9.97
N THR A 49 25.97 -21.44 -10.57
CA THR A 49 26.20 -21.88 -11.95
C THR A 49 26.08 -20.72 -12.94
N ALA A 50 25.09 -19.83 -12.74
CA ALA A 50 24.94 -18.64 -13.58
C ALA A 50 26.14 -17.69 -13.49
N LEU A 51 26.73 -17.52 -12.30
CA LEU A 51 27.95 -16.74 -12.11
C LEU A 51 29.16 -17.39 -12.77
N ASP A 52 29.26 -18.71 -12.73
CA ASP A 52 30.33 -19.48 -13.40
C ASP A 52 30.22 -19.42 -14.94
N LEU A 53 29.01 -19.18 -15.48
CA LEU A 53 28.75 -19.05 -16.92
C LEU A 53 29.02 -17.63 -17.47
N LEU A 54 29.26 -16.63 -16.62
CA LEU A 54 29.56 -15.27 -17.07
C LEU A 54 30.96 -15.19 -17.69
N ASP A 55 31.03 -14.66 -18.92
CA ASP A 55 32.31 -14.45 -19.61
C ASP A 55 33.16 -13.31 -18.99
N ASP A 56 32.53 -12.38 -18.27
CA ASP A 56 33.20 -11.25 -17.60
C ASP A 56 33.46 -11.55 -16.10
N PRO A 57 34.72 -11.83 -15.68
CA PRO A 57 35.04 -12.07 -14.28
C PRO A 57 34.89 -10.83 -13.39
N ALA A 58 34.93 -9.62 -13.95
CA ALA A 58 34.73 -8.39 -13.20
C ALA A 58 33.26 -8.21 -12.81
N LEU A 59 32.33 -8.58 -13.69
CA LEU A 59 30.89 -8.63 -13.37
C LEU A 59 30.62 -9.68 -12.29
N ALA A 60 31.13 -10.90 -12.44
CA ALA A 60 30.95 -11.97 -11.46
C ALA A 60 31.44 -11.55 -10.05
N ALA A 61 32.56 -10.83 -9.96
CA ALA A 61 33.10 -10.31 -8.69
C ALA A 61 32.23 -9.21 -8.04
N ARG A 62 31.39 -8.52 -8.82
CA ARG A 62 30.42 -7.52 -8.33
C ARG A 62 29.05 -8.11 -8.01
N CYS A 63 28.86 -9.42 -8.20
CA CYS A 63 27.64 -10.13 -7.83
C CYS A 63 27.77 -10.76 -6.44
N ARG A 64 26.70 -10.69 -5.64
CA ARG A 64 26.66 -11.31 -4.30
C ARG A 64 25.36 -12.07 -4.09
N ILE A 65 25.47 -13.38 -3.85
CA ILE A 65 24.33 -14.20 -3.43
C ILE A 65 24.06 -13.94 -1.94
N SER A 66 22.81 -13.64 -1.60
CA SER A 66 22.37 -13.27 -0.26
C SER A 66 21.64 -14.42 0.42
N ALA A 67 21.91 -14.62 1.71
CA ALA A 67 21.18 -15.57 2.57
C ALA A 67 20.00 -14.89 3.31
N ALA A 68 19.63 -13.68 2.90
CA ALA A 68 18.53 -12.93 3.47
C ALA A 68 17.17 -13.64 3.29
N PRO A 69 16.22 -13.45 4.22
CA PRO A 69 14.83 -13.86 3.97
C PRO A 69 14.32 -13.20 2.69
N LEU A 70 13.71 -13.98 1.79
CA LEU A 70 13.43 -13.52 0.42
C LEU A 70 12.63 -12.21 0.38
N VAL A 71 11.52 -12.14 1.11
CA VAL A 71 10.60 -10.99 1.06
C VAL A 71 11.16 -9.79 1.82
N GLU A 72 11.49 -9.95 3.11
CA GLU A 72 11.96 -8.84 3.95
C GLU A 72 13.32 -8.33 3.49
N GLY A 73 14.18 -9.27 3.05
CA GLY A 73 15.48 -8.99 2.48
C GLY A 73 15.37 -8.25 1.15
N ALA A 74 14.42 -8.63 0.28
CA ALA A 74 14.17 -7.89 -0.97
C ALA A 74 13.73 -6.46 -0.72
N ILE A 75 12.80 -6.24 0.20
CA ILE A 75 12.33 -4.89 0.53
C ILE A 75 13.48 -4.07 1.13
N SER A 76 14.21 -4.62 2.10
CA SER A 76 15.33 -3.92 2.75
C SER A 76 16.46 -3.61 1.77
N ALA A 77 16.78 -4.55 0.88
CA ALA A 77 17.79 -4.37 -0.16
C ALA A 77 17.37 -3.30 -1.17
N ALA A 78 16.13 -3.36 -1.67
CA ALA A 78 15.62 -2.40 -2.65
C ALA A 78 15.62 -0.98 -2.09
N VAL A 79 15.20 -0.84 -0.83
CA VAL A 79 15.19 0.43 -0.12
C VAL A 79 16.62 0.95 0.09
N ALA A 80 17.54 0.12 0.60
CA ALA A 80 18.94 0.50 0.78
C ALA A 80 19.61 0.89 -0.56
N ALA A 81 19.41 0.12 -1.62
CA ALA A 81 19.95 0.40 -2.94
C ALA A 81 19.38 1.71 -3.52
N SER A 82 18.06 1.95 -3.38
CA SER A 82 17.43 3.20 -3.83
C SER A 82 17.96 4.46 -3.11
N SER A 83 18.58 4.26 -1.95
CA SER A 83 19.20 5.33 -1.16
C SER A 83 20.67 5.58 -1.52
N GLY A 84 21.23 4.82 -2.47
CA GLY A 84 22.62 4.93 -2.92
C GLY A 84 23.62 4.18 -2.03
N ALA A 85 23.16 3.23 -1.22
CA ALA A 85 24.05 2.41 -0.40
C ALA A 85 24.88 1.43 -1.26
N ASP A 86 26.11 1.16 -0.84
CA ASP A 86 26.97 0.17 -1.49
C ASP A 86 26.46 -1.27 -1.33
N LEU A 87 26.94 -2.17 -2.19
CA LEU A 87 26.50 -3.57 -2.23
C LEU A 87 26.69 -4.29 -0.87
N GLU A 88 27.74 -3.94 -0.12
CA GLU A 88 28.00 -4.55 1.19
C GLU A 88 26.94 -4.13 2.22
N THR A 89 26.60 -2.85 2.26
CA THR A 89 25.54 -2.31 3.11
C THR A 89 24.18 -2.88 2.72
N VAL A 90 23.87 -2.93 1.42
CA VAL A 90 22.63 -3.51 0.90
C VAL A 90 22.51 -4.99 1.30
N ALA A 91 23.59 -5.78 1.16
CA ALA A 91 23.61 -7.19 1.56
C ALA A 91 23.42 -7.37 3.08
N ARG A 92 24.04 -6.50 3.88
CA ARG A 92 23.92 -6.51 5.34
C ARG A 92 22.50 -6.21 5.79
N GLU A 93 21.88 -5.16 5.24
CA GLU A 93 20.49 -4.81 5.56
C GLU A 93 19.51 -5.90 5.10
N ALA A 94 19.72 -6.50 3.93
CA ALA A 94 18.92 -7.63 3.49
C ALA A 94 18.99 -8.79 4.51
N THR A 95 20.20 -9.15 4.93
CA THR A 95 20.43 -10.27 5.85
C THR A 95 19.82 -10.02 7.23
N GLN A 96 19.88 -8.78 7.72
CA GLN A 96 19.37 -8.39 9.03
C GLN A 96 17.84 -8.22 9.07
N ALA A 97 17.16 -8.25 7.93
CA ALA A 97 15.73 -8.00 7.83
C ALA A 97 14.85 -9.01 8.60
N LEU A 98 15.37 -10.21 8.88
CA LEU A 98 14.66 -11.21 9.70
C LEU A 98 14.63 -10.84 11.19
N ALA A 99 15.59 -10.05 11.67
CA ALA A 99 15.82 -9.84 13.09
C ALA A 99 14.58 -9.26 13.80
N ALA A 100 13.86 -8.35 13.14
CA ALA A 100 12.70 -7.72 13.75
C ALA A 100 11.57 -8.71 14.08
N LYS A 101 11.34 -9.69 13.21
CA LYS A 101 10.37 -10.77 13.43
C LYS A 101 10.82 -11.71 14.55
N GLN A 102 12.11 -12.05 14.57
CA GLN A 102 12.68 -12.90 15.61
C GLN A 102 12.51 -12.27 16.99
N VAL A 103 12.80 -10.96 17.13
CA VAL A 103 12.54 -10.22 18.37
C VAL A 103 11.05 -10.25 18.74
N ALA A 104 10.16 -9.98 17.79
CA ALA A 104 8.71 -9.98 18.04
C ALA A 104 8.16 -11.34 18.47
N LEU A 105 8.77 -12.44 18.00
CA LEU A 105 8.42 -13.82 18.34
C LEU A 105 9.18 -14.36 19.56
N GLY A 106 10.08 -13.57 20.17
CA GLY A 106 10.89 -13.99 21.31
C GLY A 106 11.99 -14.99 20.97
N GLU A 107 12.40 -15.08 19.70
CA GLU A 107 13.50 -15.93 19.24
C GLU A 107 14.86 -15.29 19.54
N ASN A 108 15.88 -16.13 19.77
CA ASN A 108 17.25 -15.65 19.98
C ASN A 108 17.84 -15.09 18.69
N VAL A 109 18.01 -13.76 18.64
CA VAL A 109 18.74 -13.09 17.55
C VAL A 109 20.25 -13.26 17.78
N PRO A 110 21.04 -13.61 16.74
CA PRO A 110 22.50 -13.66 16.88
C PRO A 110 23.06 -12.31 17.34
N ALA A 111 24.11 -12.36 18.17
CA ALA A 111 24.65 -11.28 19.02
C ALA A 111 25.11 -9.98 18.32
N SER A 112 24.94 -9.83 17.00
CA SER A 112 25.21 -8.59 16.24
C SER A 112 24.09 -7.54 16.33
N THR A 113 23.23 -7.68 17.34
CA THR A 113 22.14 -6.74 17.70
C THR A 113 22.28 -6.24 19.14
N ALA A 114 23.47 -6.36 19.74
CA ALA A 114 23.73 -5.79 21.05
C ALA A 114 23.35 -4.30 21.05
N PRO A 115 22.61 -3.81 22.07
CA PRO A 115 22.17 -2.42 22.12
C PRO A 115 23.39 -1.52 21.97
N VAL A 116 23.37 -0.66 20.94
CA VAL A 116 24.44 0.28 20.68
C VAL A 116 24.41 1.30 21.83
N ALA A 117 25.23 1.09 22.86
CA ALA A 117 25.24 1.93 24.05
C ALA A 117 25.31 3.41 23.67
N VAL A 118 24.39 4.24 24.17
CA VAL A 118 24.35 5.67 23.85
C VAL A 118 25.72 6.31 24.13
N PRO A 119 26.38 6.91 23.13
CA PRO A 119 27.69 7.52 23.34
C PRO A 119 27.59 8.80 24.17
N SER A 120 28.62 9.11 24.96
CA SER A 120 28.72 10.32 25.81
C SER A 120 28.94 11.64 25.04
N GLY A 121 28.59 11.67 23.76
CA GLY A 121 28.91 12.78 22.84
C GLY A 121 27.81 13.82 22.72
N ALA A 122 27.91 14.66 21.69
CA ALA A 122 26.90 15.67 21.38
C ALA A 122 25.60 15.00 20.88
N SER A 123 24.46 15.64 21.10
CA SER A 123 23.18 15.12 20.62
C SER A 123 22.31 16.21 20.00
N ALA A 124 21.34 15.77 19.20
CA ALA A 124 20.31 16.61 18.61
C ALA A 124 18.96 15.92 18.73
N THR A 125 17.95 16.66 19.15
CA THR A 125 16.57 16.17 19.29
C THR A 125 15.67 16.85 18.27
N ILE A 126 14.81 16.06 17.63
CA ILE A 126 13.75 16.53 16.73
C ILE A 126 12.42 15.89 17.13
N THR A 127 11.33 16.58 16.80
CA THR A 127 9.98 16.01 16.86
C THR A 127 9.65 15.42 15.49
N LEU A 128 9.25 14.16 15.44
CA LEU A 128 8.93 13.49 14.19
C LEU A 128 7.58 14.01 13.67
N THR A 129 7.55 14.52 12.44
CA THR A 129 6.34 15.09 11.81
C THR A 129 5.76 14.21 10.71
N ASN A 130 6.47 13.15 10.29
CA ASN A 130 6.02 12.21 9.28
C ASN A 130 4.72 11.52 9.73
N ARG A 131 3.65 11.62 8.93
CA ARG A 131 2.31 11.08 9.24
C ARG A 131 2.35 9.62 9.68
N ASP A 132 3.07 8.78 8.93
CA ASP A 132 3.15 7.34 9.15
C ASP A 132 4.37 6.95 10.04
N GLY A 133 5.03 7.93 10.68
CA GLY A 133 6.20 7.72 11.53
C GLY A 133 7.50 7.45 10.76
N LEU A 134 8.51 6.89 11.45
CA LEU A 134 9.82 6.59 10.87
C LEU A 134 9.78 5.23 10.15
N HIS A 135 8.92 5.12 9.13
CA HIS A 135 8.75 3.91 8.34
C HIS A 135 9.91 3.69 7.34
N ALA A 136 9.84 2.63 6.54
CA ALA A 136 10.94 2.17 5.69
C ALA A 136 11.62 3.27 4.83
N ARG A 137 10.86 4.21 4.25
CA ARG A 137 11.41 5.25 3.37
C ARG A 137 12.14 6.37 4.15
N PRO A 138 11.53 7.06 5.14
CA PRO A 138 12.23 7.98 6.03
C PRO A 138 13.44 7.37 6.74
N ALA A 139 13.28 6.14 7.25
CA ALA A 139 14.35 5.42 7.93
C ALA A 139 15.55 5.15 6.99
N ALA A 140 15.29 4.80 5.74
CA ALA A 140 16.36 4.55 4.77
C ALA A 140 17.09 5.81 4.35
N ARG A 141 16.36 6.90 4.17
CA ARG A 141 16.98 8.20 3.90
C ARG A 141 17.82 8.69 5.07
N LEU A 142 17.34 8.48 6.29
CA LEU A 142 18.11 8.77 7.48
C LEU A 142 19.40 7.93 7.51
N ALA A 143 19.29 6.61 7.35
CA ALA A 143 20.44 5.71 7.32
C ALA A 143 21.45 6.10 6.23
N ALA A 144 21.00 6.38 5.01
CA ALA A 144 21.84 6.77 3.90
C ALA A 144 22.51 8.13 4.10
N ALA A 145 21.79 9.11 4.65
CA ALA A 145 22.36 10.41 4.96
C ALA A 145 23.43 10.33 6.07
N LEU A 146 23.28 9.37 7.00
CA LEU A 146 24.21 9.17 8.10
C LEU A 146 25.37 8.22 7.76
N ALA A 147 25.25 7.42 6.70
CA ALA A 147 26.25 6.43 6.29
C ALA A 147 27.66 7.00 6.02
N PRO A 148 27.83 8.18 5.38
CA PRO A 148 29.16 8.73 5.07
C PRO A 148 29.96 9.17 6.30
N TYR A 149 29.32 9.35 7.45
CA TYR A 149 29.99 9.83 8.66
C TYR A 149 30.68 8.66 9.39
N HIS A 150 31.86 8.90 9.95
CA HIS A 150 32.61 7.94 10.75
C HIS A 150 32.24 7.95 12.23
N ALA A 151 31.58 9.02 12.72
CA ALA A 151 31.06 9.09 14.07
C ALA A 151 30.17 7.88 14.41
N ARG A 152 30.19 7.52 15.68
CA ARG A 152 29.24 6.59 16.28
C ARG A 152 27.93 7.31 16.49
N LEU A 153 26.88 6.82 15.82
CA LEU A 153 25.57 7.47 15.72
C LEU A 153 24.49 6.55 16.29
N VAL A 154 23.87 6.95 17.40
CA VAL A 154 22.81 6.18 18.06
C VAL A 154 21.54 7.02 18.13
N LEU A 155 20.48 6.54 17.51
CA LEU A 155 19.16 7.14 17.59
C LEU A 155 18.38 6.55 18.76
N THR A 156 17.68 7.40 19.50
CA THR A 156 16.85 7.01 20.65
C THR A 156 15.44 7.57 20.50
N CYS A 157 14.45 6.76 20.87
CA CYS A 157 13.03 7.10 20.88
C CYS A 157 12.39 6.46 22.12
N GLY A 158 12.14 7.27 23.16
CA GLY A 158 11.74 6.74 24.47
C GLY A 158 12.84 5.87 25.09
N ASP A 159 12.51 4.61 25.39
CA ASP A 159 13.41 3.58 25.93
C ASP A 159 14.17 2.79 24.85
N LYS A 160 13.79 2.92 23.58
CA LYS A 160 14.37 2.17 22.47
C LYS A 160 15.59 2.88 21.88
N GLN A 161 16.52 2.08 21.35
CA GLN A 161 17.79 2.54 20.78
C GLN A 161 18.06 1.81 19.47
N ALA A 162 18.67 2.51 18.52
CA ALA A 162 19.05 1.98 17.21
C ALA A 162 20.33 2.62 16.70
N ASP A 163 21.13 1.88 15.95
CA ASP A 163 22.17 2.47 15.11
C ASP A 163 21.53 3.38 14.05
N GLY A 164 21.95 4.65 14.01
CA GLY A 164 21.45 5.63 13.06
C GLY A 164 21.71 5.28 11.58
N LYS A 165 22.62 4.33 11.32
CA LYS A 165 22.99 3.86 9.98
C LYS A 165 22.35 2.51 9.61
N SER A 166 21.61 1.89 10.54
CA SER A 166 20.96 0.60 10.28
C SER A 166 19.47 0.77 10.07
N LEU A 167 19.03 0.58 8.82
CA LEU A 167 17.61 0.63 8.45
C LEU A 167 16.77 -0.33 9.32
N ASN A 168 17.24 -1.56 9.51
CA ASN A 168 16.53 -2.56 10.31
C ASN A 168 16.39 -2.17 11.79
N GLN A 169 17.44 -1.60 12.40
CA GLN A 169 17.34 -1.14 13.79
C GLN A 169 16.45 0.10 13.91
N LEU A 170 16.49 1.00 12.94
CA LEU A 170 15.59 2.15 12.89
C LEU A 170 14.12 1.73 12.80
N ALA A 171 13.80 0.71 12.00
CA ALA A 171 12.45 0.16 11.91
C ALA A 171 11.94 -0.41 13.25
N LEU A 172 12.84 -0.96 14.07
CA LEU A 172 12.51 -1.51 15.39
C LEU A 172 12.17 -0.44 16.45
N LEU A 173 12.55 0.82 16.22
CA LEU A 173 12.13 1.92 17.11
C LEU A 173 10.61 2.08 17.12
N GLN A 174 9.94 1.79 16.00
CA GLN A 174 8.49 2.03 15.82
C GLN A 174 8.08 3.47 16.19
N ALA A 175 8.94 4.45 15.87
CA ALA A 175 8.71 5.85 16.17
C ALA A 175 7.53 6.40 15.35
N ARG A 176 6.59 7.07 16.02
CA ARG A 176 5.34 7.60 15.48
C ARG A 176 5.40 9.12 15.35
N SER A 177 4.48 9.69 14.56
CA SER A 177 4.31 11.14 14.51
C SER A 177 4.09 11.72 15.90
N GLY A 178 4.78 12.80 16.21
CA GLY A 178 4.81 13.43 17.54
C GLY A 178 5.89 12.91 18.48
N ASP A 179 6.52 11.76 18.20
CA ASP A 179 7.59 11.23 19.04
C ASP A 179 8.85 12.11 18.97
N CYS A 180 9.60 12.15 20.08
CA CYS A 180 10.89 12.82 20.15
C CYS A 180 12.02 11.85 19.78
N LEU A 181 12.69 12.12 18.67
CA LEU A 181 13.87 11.38 18.22
C LEU A 181 15.12 12.14 18.64
N THR A 182 16.03 11.47 19.37
CA THR A 182 17.33 12.04 19.74
C THR A 182 18.46 11.25 19.12
N LEU A 183 19.24 11.89 18.25
CA LEU A 183 20.46 11.34 17.69
C LEU A 183 21.64 11.74 18.58
N HIS A 184 22.37 10.74 19.07
CA HIS A 184 23.60 10.90 19.85
C HIS A 184 24.79 10.56 18.96
N ALA A 185 25.78 11.46 18.92
CA ALA A 185 26.93 11.36 18.04
C ALA A 185 28.24 11.55 18.82
N ASN A 186 29.20 10.66 18.59
CA ASN A 186 30.56 10.78 19.13
C ASN A 186 31.60 10.42 18.06
N GLY A 187 32.55 11.32 17.84
CA GLY A 187 33.56 11.25 16.78
C GLY A 187 33.85 12.63 16.21
N ASP A 188 34.89 12.72 15.37
CA ASP A 188 35.40 14.00 14.85
C ASP A 188 34.42 14.70 13.90
N ASP A 189 33.56 13.95 13.22
CA ASP A 189 32.51 14.46 12.32
C ASP A 189 31.10 14.46 12.95
N ALA A 190 31.01 14.27 14.27
CA ALA A 190 29.74 14.23 15.00
C ALA A 190 28.88 15.49 14.79
N ALA A 191 29.49 16.67 14.78
CA ALA A 191 28.77 17.92 14.57
C ALA A 191 28.12 18.00 13.17
N ALA A 192 28.82 17.51 12.14
CA ALA A 192 28.31 17.47 10.77
C ALA A 192 27.17 16.44 10.63
N ALA A 193 27.32 15.26 11.25
CA ALA A 193 26.27 14.24 11.27
C ALA A 193 24.98 14.73 11.96
N LEU A 194 25.10 15.42 13.10
CA LEU A 194 23.95 16.02 13.79
C LEU A 194 23.30 17.13 12.97
N GLN A 195 24.07 17.88 12.17
CA GLN A 195 23.51 18.89 11.28
C GLN A 195 22.74 18.25 10.12
N ALA A 196 23.31 17.23 9.46
CA ALA A 196 22.62 16.49 8.42
C ALA A 196 21.31 15.85 8.91
N PHE A 197 21.30 15.35 10.15
CA PHE A 197 20.08 14.86 10.80
C PHE A 197 19.01 15.95 10.96
N ARG A 198 19.39 17.15 11.41
CA ARG A 198 18.47 18.29 11.51
C ARG A 198 17.95 18.73 10.14
N ASP A 199 18.81 18.77 9.13
CA ASP A 199 18.45 19.17 7.78
C ASP A 199 17.47 18.15 7.15
N LEU A 200 17.69 16.85 7.35
CA LEU A 200 16.73 15.81 6.94
C LEU A 200 15.40 15.95 7.66
N ALA A 201 15.42 16.18 8.98
CA ALA A 201 14.19 16.37 9.74
C ALA A 201 13.41 17.60 9.25
N ALA A 202 14.10 18.72 8.97
CA ALA A 202 13.49 19.92 8.39
C ALA A 202 12.90 19.67 6.99
N ALA A 203 13.48 18.75 6.22
CA ALA A 203 12.95 18.28 4.96
C ALA A 203 11.92 17.14 5.10
N ASN A 204 11.43 16.85 6.31
CA ASN A 204 10.49 15.75 6.60
C ASN A 204 11.00 14.37 6.16
N PHE A 205 12.31 14.15 6.22
CA PHE A 205 13.03 12.99 5.66
C PHE A 205 12.68 12.74 4.18
N GLY A 206 12.32 13.83 3.50
CA GLY A 206 11.82 13.94 2.13
C GLY A 206 10.56 13.13 1.82
N ASP A 207 9.79 12.74 2.84
CA ASP A 207 8.37 12.50 2.61
C ASP A 207 7.74 13.78 2.09
N PRO A 208 6.75 13.68 1.18
CA PRO A 208 6.01 14.86 0.75
C PRO A 208 5.48 15.56 2.01
N ALA A 209 5.72 16.87 2.10
CA ALA A 209 5.12 17.67 3.15
C ALA A 209 3.62 17.37 3.18
N ASP A 210 3.06 17.20 4.37
CA ASP A 210 1.61 17.20 4.53
C ASP A 210 1.17 18.62 4.13
N ARG A 211 0.80 18.79 2.87
CA ARG A 211 0.41 20.07 2.31
C ARG A 211 -1.03 20.35 2.75
N GLY A 212 -1.16 20.70 4.01
CA GLY A 212 -2.32 21.38 4.57
C GLY A 212 -2.41 22.84 4.12
N ASP A 213 -2.01 23.17 2.88
CA ASP A 213 -1.99 24.54 2.34
C ASP A 213 -3.16 24.83 1.38
N GLY A 214 -4.23 24.04 1.43
CA GLY A 214 -5.48 24.31 0.71
C GLY A 214 -5.46 23.99 -0.78
N SER A 215 -4.35 23.47 -1.32
CA SER A 215 -4.34 22.83 -2.64
C SER A 215 -4.69 21.35 -2.50
N LEU A 216 -5.79 20.92 -3.10
CA LEU A 216 -6.20 19.51 -3.04
C LEU A 216 -5.34 18.75 -4.06
N LEU A 217 -4.42 17.91 -3.61
CA LEU A 217 -3.50 17.15 -4.46
C LEU A 217 -3.84 15.66 -4.39
N ALA A 218 -3.97 14.99 -5.53
CA ALA A 218 -4.31 13.57 -5.57
C ALA A 218 -3.42 12.76 -6.54
N ARG A 219 -3.38 11.43 -6.39
CA ARG A 219 -2.55 10.56 -7.26
C ARG A 219 -3.36 9.99 -8.43
N ALA A 220 -2.92 10.21 -9.68
CA ALA A 220 -3.66 9.87 -10.90
C ALA A 220 -3.21 8.57 -11.58
N THR A 221 -4.16 7.80 -12.14
CA THR A 221 -3.90 6.71 -13.09
C THR A 221 -5.03 6.63 -14.15
N PRO A 222 -4.77 6.63 -15.48
CA PRO A 222 -3.52 6.89 -16.23
C PRO A 222 -3.26 8.39 -16.50
N ALA A 223 -1.99 8.74 -16.75
CA ALA A 223 -1.57 10.12 -17.03
C ALA A 223 -1.88 10.54 -18.49
N THR A 224 -2.64 11.62 -18.65
CA THR A 224 -2.91 12.28 -19.95
C THR A 224 -2.75 13.79 -19.79
N ALA A 225 -2.44 14.51 -20.87
CA ALA A 225 -1.88 15.88 -20.78
C ALA A 225 -2.88 17.02 -20.53
N ALA A 226 -4.18 16.84 -20.79
CA ALA A 226 -5.15 17.95 -20.75
C ALA A 226 -5.88 18.06 -19.40
N PRO A 227 -6.03 19.26 -18.80
CA PRO A 227 -6.75 19.42 -17.54
C PRO A 227 -8.22 19.00 -17.65
N ILE A 228 -8.78 18.44 -16.57
CA ILE A 228 -10.19 18.05 -16.47
C ILE A 228 -10.96 19.21 -15.88
N ARG A 229 -12.07 19.62 -16.49
CA ARG A 229 -12.97 20.64 -15.92
C ARG A 229 -14.40 20.14 -15.97
N ALA A 230 -15.04 20.06 -14.81
CA ALA A 230 -16.44 19.66 -14.72
C ALA A 230 -17.06 20.10 -13.39
N ALA A 231 -18.37 19.97 -13.29
CA ALA A 231 -19.09 20.13 -12.03
C ALA A 231 -18.83 18.94 -11.10
N VAL A 232 -18.73 19.21 -9.80
CA VAL A 232 -18.67 18.20 -8.74
C VAL A 232 -20.02 17.52 -8.62
N TRP A 233 -19.98 16.20 -8.48
CA TRP A 233 -21.07 15.39 -7.98
C TRP A 233 -20.58 14.61 -6.76
N ARG A 234 -21.19 14.87 -5.61
CA ARG A 234 -20.90 14.17 -4.37
C ARG A 234 -21.60 12.82 -4.36
N CYS A 235 -20.83 11.78 -4.09
CA CYS A 235 -21.35 10.43 -4.00
C CYS A 235 -20.69 9.69 -2.83
N ASP A 236 -20.97 10.15 -1.62
CA ASP A 236 -20.55 9.42 -0.43
C ASP A 236 -21.28 8.07 -0.37
N PRO A 237 -20.61 6.98 0.07
CA PRO A 237 -21.27 5.71 0.25
C PRO A 237 -22.46 5.87 1.20
N PRO A 238 -23.65 5.37 0.83
CA PRO A 238 -24.81 5.45 1.73
C PRO A 238 -24.51 4.72 3.03
N GLN A 239 -24.96 5.29 4.14
CA GLN A 239 -24.89 4.65 5.46
C GLN A 239 -26.29 4.52 6.02
N HIS A 240 -26.78 3.28 6.01
CA HIS A 240 -28.04 2.86 6.60
C HIS A 240 -27.77 2.15 7.91
N ASP A 241 -28.54 2.50 8.94
CA ASP A 241 -28.46 1.88 10.25
C ASP A 241 -29.43 0.70 10.34
N GLY A 242 -28.88 -0.52 10.31
CA GLY A 242 -29.62 -1.76 10.45
C GLY A 242 -30.38 -1.90 11.76
N ASP A 243 -29.94 -1.22 12.83
CA ASP A 243 -30.66 -1.19 14.11
C ASP A 243 -31.99 -0.41 14.03
N ALA A 244 -32.10 0.50 13.06
CA ALA A 244 -33.31 1.27 12.78
C ALA A 244 -34.25 0.56 11.78
N LEU A 245 -33.85 -0.57 11.20
CA LEU A 245 -34.59 -1.29 10.16
C LEU A 245 -35.23 -2.57 10.68
N HIS A 246 -36.26 -3.02 9.98
CA HIS A 246 -36.91 -4.30 10.25
C HIS A 246 -36.99 -5.14 8.99
N ALA A 247 -36.39 -6.33 9.03
CA ALA A 247 -36.43 -7.29 7.95
C ALA A 247 -36.69 -8.69 8.52
N ASP A 248 -37.85 -9.26 8.21
CA ASP A 248 -38.06 -10.68 8.43
C ASP A 248 -37.18 -11.51 7.47
N ARG A 249 -37.17 -12.83 7.64
CA ARG A 249 -36.35 -13.73 6.82
C ARG A 249 -36.66 -13.62 5.32
N ALA A 250 -37.92 -13.39 4.93
CA ALA A 250 -38.30 -13.30 3.53
C ALA A 250 -37.80 -12.00 2.90
N ALA A 251 -38.02 -10.86 3.56
CA ALA A 251 -37.54 -9.56 3.13
C ALA A 251 -36.01 -9.52 3.05
N PHE A 252 -35.31 -10.11 4.04
CA PHE A 252 -33.85 -10.22 4.02
C PHE A 252 -33.35 -11.05 2.83
N ASN A 253 -33.93 -12.24 2.60
CA ASN A 253 -33.55 -13.09 1.47
C ASN A 253 -33.81 -12.40 0.12
N GLU A 254 -34.91 -11.65 -0.02
CA GLU A 254 -35.23 -10.89 -1.23
C GLU A 254 -34.20 -9.78 -1.48
N ALA A 255 -33.79 -9.05 -0.45
CA ALA A 255 -32.74 -8.04 -0.55
C ALA A 255 -31.39 -8.65 -0.96
N VAL A 256 -30.98 -9.74 -0.32
CA VAL A 256 -29.74 -10.46 -0.67
C VAL A 256 -29.79 -10.98 -2.11
N ALA A 257 -30.90 -11.61 -2.51
CA ALA A 257 -31.07 -12.12 -3.88
C ALA A 257 -31.01 -10.99 -4.93
N THR A 258 -31.56 -9.82 -4.60
CA THR A 258 -31.52 -8.64 -5.47
C THR A 258 -30.08 -8.14 -5.65
N VAL A 259 -29.28 -8.07 -4.57
CA VAL A 259 -27.86 -7.71 -4.66
C VAL A 259 -27.08 -8.76 -5.44
N ALA A 260 -27.31 -10.05 -5.20
CA ALA A 260 -26.66 -11.14 -5.94
C ALA A 260 -26.91 -11.03 -7.46
N ALA A 261 -28.17 -10.81 -7.88
CA ALA A 261 -28.51 -10.63 -9.29
C ALA A 261 -27.84 -9.39 -9.92
N ARG A 262 -27.65 -8.32 -9.15
CA ARG A 262 -26.90 -7.13 -9.59
C ARG A 262 -25.42 -7.45 -9.81
N LEU A 263 -24.81 -8.22 -8.90
CA LEU A 263 -23.41 -8.64 -9.02
C LEU A 263 -23.20 -9.55 -10.24
N GLU A 264 -24.09 -10.53 -10.47
CA GLU A 264 -24.05 -11.37 -11.68
C GLU A 264 -24.16 -10.53 -12.97
N THR A 265 -25.12 -9.59 -13.01
CA THR A 265 -25.28 -8.68 -14.15
C THR A 265 -24.02 -7.84 -14.40
N LEU A 266 -23.33 -7.42 -13.33
CA LEU A 266 -22.08 -6.67 -13.43
C LEU A 266 -20.92 -7.55 -13.87
N GLN A 267 -20.82 -8.77 -13.34
CA GLN A 267 -19.83 -9.75 -13.77
C GLN A 267 -19.91 -9.97 -15.28
N ASP A 268 -21.11 -10.20 -15.83
CA ASP A 268 -21.30 -10.40 -17.26
C ASP A 268 -20.86 -9.18 -18.08
N LYS A 269 -21.30 -7.98 -17.65
CA LYS A 269 -20.96 -6.71 -18.34
C LYS A 269 -19.47 -6.42 -18.31
N ILE A 270 -18.83 -6.60 -17.15
CA ILE A 270 -17.42 -6.31 -16.96
C ILE A 270 -16.56 -7.37 -17.66
N SER A 271 -16.91 -8.65 -17.56
CA SER A 271 -16.27 -9.72 -18.33
C SER A 271 -16.28 -9.44 -19.83
N ALA A 272 -17.44 -9.05 -20.37
CA ALA A 272 -17.60 -8.76 -21.79
C ALA A 272 -16.80 -7.52 -22.25
N ARG A 273 -16.62 -6.52 -21.37
CA ARG A 273 -15.98 -5.25 -21.72
C ARG A 273 -14.47 -5.23 -21.44
N LEU A 274 -14.04 -5.86 -20.35
CA LEU A 274 -12.71 -5.71 -19.76
C LEU A 274 -11.96 -7.05 -19.61
N GLY A 275 -12.61 -8.19 -19.90
CA GLY A 275 -12.02 -9.53 -19.79
C GLY A 275 -12.46 -10.29 -18.54
N ALA A 276 -12.34 -11.62 -18.57
CA ALA A 276 -12.81 -12.52 -17.52
C ALA A 276 -12.21 -12.19 -16.14
N ASP A 277 -10.90 -11.94 -16.07
CA ASP A 277 -10.19 -11.62 -14.81
C ASP A 277 -10.77 -10.39 -14.10
N ALA A 278 -11.24 -9.39 -14.84
CA ALA A 278 -11.88 -8.20 -14.27
C ALA A 278 -13.31 -8.48 -13.79
N GLY A 279 -13.99 -9.44 -14.43
CA GLY A 279 -15.32 -9.91 -14.04
C GLY A 279 -15.29 -10.79 -12.79
N ASP A 280 -14.22 -11.57 -12.59
CA ASP A 280 -14.05 -12.48 -11.45
C ASP A 280 -14.09 -11.77 -10.08
N ILE A 281 -13.81 -10.46 -10.04
CA ILE A 281 -14.03 -9.61 -8.86
C ILE A 281 -15.48 -9.73 -8.37
N PHE A 282 -16.46 -9.65 -9.28
CA PHE A 282 -17.87 -9.72 -8.93
C PHE A 282 -18.33 -11.14 -8.61
N ALA A 283 -17.71 -12.16 -9.21
CA ALA A 283 -17.92 -13.55 -8.81
C ALA A 283 -17.51 -13.77 -7.35
N ALA A 284 -16.33 -13.25 -6.96
CA ALA A 284 -15.85 -13.31 -5.59
C ALA A 284 -16.75 -12.52 -4.62
N HIS A 285 -17.32 -11.40 -5.05
CA HIS A 285 -18.28 -10.63 -4.25
C HIS A 285 -19.60 -11.39 -4.06
N ALA A 286 -20.10 -12.07 -5.09
CA ALA A 286 -21.33 -12.88 -4.99
C ALA A 286 -21.14 -14.06 -4.02
N GLN A 287 -19.98 -14.72 -4.08
CA GLN A 287 -19.64 -15.78 -3.13
C GLN A 287 -19.55 -15.26 -1.69
N LEU A 288 -18.89 -14.11 -1.49
CA LEU A 288 -18.79 -13.47 -0.18
C LEU A 288 -20.16 -13.05 0.38
N LEU A 289 -21.03 -12.50 -0.46
CA LEU A 289 -22.40 -12.16 -0.11
C LEU A 289 -23.19 -13.41 0.37
N ALA A 290 -23.05 -14.53 -0.34
CA ALA A 290 -23.70 -15.78 0.04
C ALA A 290 -23.22 -16.29 1.41
N GLU A 291 -21.91 -16.27 1.67
CA GLU A 291 -21.32 -16.68 2.95
C GLU A 291 -21.77 -15.79 4.11
N LEU A 292 -21.75 -14.45 3.93
CA LEU A 292 -22.25 -13.50 4.93
C LEU A 292 -23.75 -13.67 5.20
N SER A 293 -24.52 -13.95 4.15
CA SER A 293 -25.96 -14.21 4.26
C SER A 293 -26.23 -15.50 5.02
N GLU A 294 -25.48 -16.57 4.76
CA GLU A 294 -25.60 -17.84 5.47
C GLU A 294 -25.27 -17.67 6.97
N ALA A 295 -24.18 -16.96 7.30
CA ALA A 295 -23.81 -16.65 8.68
C ALA A 295 -24.91 -15.84 9.39
N THR A 296 -25.48 -14.84 8.71
CA THR A 296 -26.58 -14.03 9.23
C THR A 296 -27.83 -14.90 9.48
N LEU A 297 -28.18 -15.77 8.54
CA LEU A 297 -29.36 -16.65 8.62
C LEU A 297 -29.21 -17.80 9.63
N ALA A 298 -27.99 -18.14 10.03
CA ALA A 298 -27.74 -19.13 11.09
C ALA A 298 -28.28 -18.67 12.46
N HIS A 299 -28.51 -17.38 12.64
CA HIS A 299 -29.14 -16.82 13.82
C HIS A 299 -30.65 -17.08 13.83
N ASP A 300 -31.16 -17.51 14.98
CA ASP A 300 -32.60 -17.57 15.27
C ASP A 300 -33.08 -16.17 15.69
N ALA A 301 -33.51 -15.38 14.70
CA ALA A 301 -33.90 -13.99 14.89
C ALA A 301 -35.21 -13.70 14.15
N THR A 302 -36.00 -12.77 14.70
CA THR A 302 -37.20 -12.23 14.04
C THR A 302 -36.91 -11.01 13.18
N ASN A 303 -35.75 -10.36 13.38
CA ASN A 303 -35.28 -9.23 12.60
C ASN A 303 -33.82 -9.47 12.19
N TYR A 304 -33.57 -9.57 10.89
CA TYR A 304 -32.26 -9.86 10.34
C TYR A 304 -31.44 -8.62 9.98
N ALA A 305 -32.04 -7.43 9.89
CA ALA A 305 -31.30 -6.20 9.57
C ALA A 305 -30.17 -5.86 10.59
N PRO A 306 -30.40 -5.87 11.91
CA PRO A 306 -29.33 -5.63 12.89
C PRO A 306 -28.32 -6.77 12.95
N ILE A 307 -28.74 -8.02 12.70
CA ILE A 307 -27.84 -9.18 12.67
C ILE A 307 -26.89 -9.06 11.47
N TRP A 308 -27.42 -8.75 10.29
CA TRP A 308 -26.63 -8.49 9.08
C TRP A 308 -25.60 -7.38 9.31
N GLN A 309 -26.02 -6.26 9.90
CA GLN A 309 -25.12 -5.16 10.25
C GLN A 309 -24.00 -5.62 11.20
N ALA A 310 -24.33 -6.35 12.26
CA ALA A 310 -23.36 -6.84 13.23
C ALA A 310 -22.35 -7.83 12.60
N GLU A 311 -22.84 -8.84 11.89
CA GLU A 311 -22.02 -9.87 11.24
C GLU A 311 -21.06 -9.27 10.21
N THR A 312 -21.57 -8.41 9.33
CA THR A 312 -20.75 -7.76 8.31
C THR A 312 -19.75 -6.77 8.91
N THR A 313 -20.13 -6.02 9.95
CA THR A 313 -19.21 -5.13 10.68
C THR A 313 -18.08 -5.92 11.34
N GLN A 314 -18.41 -7.06 11.96
CA GLN A 314 -17.41 -7.93 12.58
C GLN A 314 -16.47 -8.55 11.55
N ALA A 315 -17.01 -9.03 10.42
CA ALA A 315 -16.22 -9.60 9.34
C ALA A 315 -15.28 -8.56 8.70
N ALA A 316 -15.78 -7.35 8.45
CA ALA A 316 -14.98 -6.24 7.94
C ALA A 316 -13.87 -5.85 8.94
N ALA A 317 -14.18 -5.76 10.24
CA ALA A 317 -13.20 -5.45 11.28
C ALA A 317 -12.11 -6.53 11.40
N ALA A 318 -12.48 -7.81 11.27
CA ALA A 318 -11.52 -8.92 11.28
C ALA A 318 -10.53 -8.83 10.11
N LEU A 319 -11.00 -8.50 8.90
CA LEU A 319 -10.14 -8.28 7.74
C LEU A 319 -9.28 -7.02 7.88
N ALA A 320 -9.85 -5.92 8.38
CA ALA A 320 -9.14 -4.66 8.59
C ALA A 320 -8.00 -4.77 9.62
N ALA A 321 -8.12 -5.70 10.57
CA ALA A 321 -7.09 -5.98 11.57
C ALA A 321 -5.91 -6.82 11.04
N LEU A 322 -6.03 -7.40 9.85
CA LEU A 322 -4.95 -8.20 9.26
C LEU A 322 -3.79 -7.29 8.79
N PRO A 323 -2.55 -7.78 8.86
CA PRO A 323 -1.38 -7.01 8.43
C PRO A 323 -1.26 -6.86 6.91
N ASP A 324 -1.94 -7.72 6.13
CA ASP A 324 -1.87 -7.72 4.67
C ASP A 324 -2.69 -6.56 4.06
N PRO A 325 -2.07 -5.61 3.33
CA PRO A 325 -2.75 -4.52 2.66
C PRO A 325 -3.87 -4.95 1.72
N TYR A 326 -3.72 -6.06 1.00
CA TYR A 326 -4.73 -6.59 0.08
C TYR A 326 -5.95 -7.12 0.84
N LEU A 327 -5.74 -7.86 1.93
CA LEU A 327 -6.84 -8.35 2.75
C LEU A 327 -7.55 -7.23 3.51
N ARG A 328 -6.83 -6.19 3.92
CA ARG A 328 -7.46 -4.97 4.48
C ARG A 328 -8.33 -4.27 3.44
N ALA A 329 -7.92 -4.23 2.17
CA ALA A 329 -8.74 -3.65 1.11
C ALA A 329 -10.06 -4.40 0.92
N ARG A 330 -10.11 -5.72 1.18
CA ARG A 330 -11.36 -6.51 1.17
C ARG A 330 -12.35 -6.14 2.27
N ALA A 331 -11.94 -5.45 3.33
CA ALA A 331 -12.87 -4.96 4.34
C ALA A 331 -13.87 -3.95 3.73
N ALA A 332 -13.42 -3.12 2.79
CA ALA A 332 -14.29 -2.19 2.07
C ALA A 332 -15.32 -2.91 1.19
N ASP A 333 -14.95 -4.07 0.62
CA ASP A 333 -15.88 -4.89 -0.19
C ASP A 333 -17.03 -5.45 0.68
N ILE A 334 -16.73 -5.87 1.93
CA ILE A 334 -17.78 -6.29 2.89
C ILE A 334 -18.68 -5.11 3.24
N CYS A 335 -18.10 -3.94 3.54
CA CYS A 335 -18.87 -2.74 3.83
C CYS A 335 -19.80 -2.33 2.67
N ASP A 336 -19.35 -2.47 1.43
CA ASP A 336 -20.17 -2.24 0.23
C ASP A 336 -21.37 -3.18 0.17
N LEU A 337 -21.13 -4.49 0.25
CA LEU A 337 -22.19 -5.50 0.25
C LEU A 337 -23.19 -5.28 1.39
N ALA A 338 -22.67 -4.95 2.58
CA ALA A 338 -23.48 -4.66 3.76
C ALA A 338 -24.47 -3.53 3.50
N GLN A 339 -23.96 -2.39 3.03
CA GLN A 339 -24.75 -1.19 2.79
C GLN A 339 -25.71 -1.35 1.61
N GLN A 340 -25.39 -2.14 0.59
CA GLN A 340 -26.32 -2.42 -0.51
C GLN A 340 -27.55 -3.20 -0.06
N VAL A 341 -27.37 -4.22 0.80
CA VAL A 341 -28.51 -4.97 1.36
C VAL A 341 -29.32 -4.04 2.27
N LEU A 342 -28.68 -3.28 3.15
CA LEU A 342 -29.38 -2.35 4.06
C LEU A 342 -30.13 -1.25 3.29
N ALA A 343 -29.60 -0.75 2.17
CA ALA A 343 -30.26 0.23 1.33
C ALA A 343 -31.57 -0.31 0.73
N LEU A 344 -31.59 -1.58 0.30
CA LEU A 344 -32.82 -2.23 -0.18
C LEU A 344 -33.83 -2.42 0.94
N LEU A 345 -33.38 -2.82 2.13
CA LEU A 345 -34.25 -2.97 3.30
C LEU A 345 -34.81 -1.63 3.81
N ALA A 346 -34.09 -0.54 3.57
CA ALA A 346 -34.53 0.82 3.89
C ALA A 346 -35.45 1.43 2.82
N ASP A 347 -35.70 0.74 1.69
CA ASP A 347 -36.34 1.30 0.48
C ASP A 347 -35.69 2.63 0.06
N ALA A 348 -34.36 2.69 0.18
CA ALA A 348 -33.61 3.91 -0.07
C ALA A 348 -33.58 4.22 -1.57
N PRO A 349 -33.85 5.47 -1.97
CA PRO A 349 -33.70 5.85 -3.37
C PRO A 349 -32.26 5.68 -3.81
N GLU A 350 -32.05 5.05 -4.96
CA GLU A 350 -30.72 4.91 -5.52
C GLU A 350 -30.14 6.28 -5.89
N THR A 351 -28.92 6.57 -5.46
CA THR A 351 -28.24 7.79 -5.87
C THR A 351 -27.91 7.70 -7.36
N VAL A 352 -28.64 8.47 -8.17
CA VAL A 352 -28.47 8.52 -9.63
C VAL A 352 -27.45 9.60 -9.98
N ALA A 353 -26.43 9.21 -10.76
CA ALA A 353 -25.44 10.15 -11.27
C ALA A 353 -26.07 11.10 -12.31
N PRO A 354 -25.57 12.35 -12.44
CA PRO A 354 -26.04 13.26 -13.48
C PRO A 354 -25.87 12.64 -14.88
N ASP A 355 -26.88 12.76 -15.73
CA ASP A 355 -26.88 12.26 -17.12
C ASP A 355 -26.82 13.38 -18.17
N ASN A 356 -27.08 14.61 -17.74
CA ASN A 356 -27.25 15.78 -18.59
C ASN A 356 -25.94 16.55 -18.89
N ALA A 357 -24.88 16.34 -18.11
CA ALA A 357 -23.63 17.05 -18.23
C ALA A 357 -22.42 16.22 -17.76
N PRO A 358 -21.21 16.51 -18.24
CA PRO A 358 -19.99 15.93 -17.68
C PRO A 358 -19.77 16.34 -16.22
N PHE A 359 -19.30 15.42 -15.39
CA PHE A 359 -19.07 15.67 -13.96
C PHE A 359 -17.79 15.01 -13.44
N ILE A 360 -17.34 15.45 -12.27
CA ILE A 360 -16.29 14.80 -11.47
C ILE A 360 -16.94 14.24 -10.21
N LEU A 361 -16.76 12.94 -9.96
CA LEU A 361 -17.21 12.33 -8.72
C LEU A 361 -16.26 12.73 -7.60
N VAL A 362 -16.82 13.24 -6.51
CA VAL A 362 -16.10 13.51 -5.26
C VAL A 362 -16.74 12.71 -4.13
N ALA A 363 -15.94 11.95 -3.38
CA ALA A 363 -16.43 11.17 -2.24
C ALA A 363 -15.33 10.96 -1.20
N ARG A 364 -15.70 10.48 0.00
CA ARG A 364 -14.68 10.00 0.96
C ARG A 364 -13.96 8.76 0.44
N ASP A 365 -14.72 7.76 0.00
CA ASP A 365 -14.22 6.51 -0.58
C ASP A 365 -15.18 6.04 -1.69
N LEU A 366 -14.75 5.10 -2.54
CA LEU A 366 -15.54 4.56 -3.64
C LEU A 366 -15.58 3.05 -3.61
N TYR A 367 -16.80 2.50 -3.57
CA TYR A 367 -16.99 1.07 -3.62
C TYR A 367 -17.00 0.49 -5.04
N PRO A 368 -16.61 -0.79 -5.24
CA PRO A 368 -16.46 -1.40 -6.56
C PRO A 368 -17.73 -1.40 -7.39
N LEU A 369 -18.90 -1.64 -6.78
CA LEU A 369 -20.18 -1.60 -7.51
C LEU A 369 -20.45 -0.23 -8.12
N ARG A 370 -20.18 0.84 -7.35
CA ARG A 370 -20.33 2.21 -7.83
C ARG A 370 -19.30 2.51 -8.92
N ALA A 371 -18.04 2.12 -8.72
CA ALA A 371 -16.98 2.30 -9.71
C ALA A 371 -17.32 1.65 -11.07
N ALA A 372 -17.88 0.44 -11.05
CA ALA A 372 -18.28 -0.31 -12.25
C ALA A 372 -19.46 0.30 -13.00
N THR A 373 -20.35 1.01 -12.30
CA THR A 373 -21.58 1.58 -12.84
C THR A 373 -21.46 3.05 -13.23
N LEU A 374 -20.29 3.67 -13.03
CA LEU A 374 -20.09 5.08 -13.38
C LEU A 374 -20.33 5.33 -14.88
N PRO A 375 -21.22 6.28 -15.23
CA PRO A 375 -21.55 6.57 -16.62
C PRO A 375 -20.38 7.25 -17.36
N ALA A 376 -20.42 7.21 -18.68
CA ALA A 376 -19.33 7.72 -19.52
C ALA A 376 -19.08 9.24 -19.37
N ASN A 377 -20.08 10.01 -18.93
CA ASN A 377 -19.98 11.45 -18.67
C ASN A 377 -19.36 11.78 -17.30
N CYS A 378 -19.10 10.80 -16.43
CA CYS A 378 -18.14 11.02 -15.36
C CYS A 378 -16.76 11.22 -16.02
N LEU A 379 -16.00 12.23 -15.65
CA LEU A 379 -14.69 12.53 -16.26
C LEU A 379 -13.52 12.14 -15.38
N ALA A 380 -13.73 12.09 -14.07
CA ALA A 380 -12.75 11.66 -13.07
C ALA A 380 -13.43 11.27 -11.76
N VAL A 381 -12.71 10.49 -10.96
CA VAL A 381 -13.04 10.16 -9.57
C VAL A 381 -12.00 10.81 -8.68
N VAL A 382 -12.44 11.56 -7.66
CA VAL A 382 -11.60 12.18 -6.63
C VAL A 382 -12.07 11.70 -5.28
N LEU A 383 -11.17 11.07 -4.53
CA LEU A 383 -11.45 10.53 -3.21
C LEU A 383 -10.60 11.22 -2.15
N ALA A 384 -11.23 11.59 -1.03
CA ALA A 384 -10.53 12.10 0.14
C ALA A 384 -9.58 11.02 0.69
N GLU A 385 -10.11 9.81 0.80
CA GLU A 385 -9.40 8.58 1.15
C GLU A 385 -9.29 7.68 -0.09
N GLY A 386 -9.13 6.37 0.07
CA GLY A 386 -9.06 5.42 -1.03
C GLY A 386 -7.63 4.93 -1.35
N ASP A 387 -7.56 3.69 -1.81
CA ASP A 387 -6.32 3.00 -2.14
C ASP A 387 -6.14 2.93 -3.68
N PRO A 388 -4.97 3.26 -4.23
CA PRO A 388 -4.71 3.12 -5.68
C PRO A 388 -4.69 1.67 -6.18
N HIS A 389 -4.66 0.67 -5.30
CA HIS A 389 -4.72 -0.76 -5.61
C HIS A 389 -6.09 -1.38 -5.26
N SER A 390 -7.10 -0.58 -4.91
CA SER A 390 -8.44 -1.11 -4.63
C SER A 390 -9.11 -1.64 -5.90
N HIS A 391 -10.10 -2.53 -5.75
CA HIS A 391 -10.93 -2.97 -6.87
C HIS A 391 -11.62 -1.80 -7.59
N ALA A 392 -12.03 -0.75 -6.86
CA ALA A 392 -12.57 0.46 -7.45
C ALA A 392 -11.55 1.21 -8.33
N ALA A 393 -10.29 1.28 -7.90
CA ALA A 393 -9.19 1.87 -8.67
C ALA A 393 -8.93 1.07 -9.96
N LEU A 394 -8.86 -0.26 -9.86
CA LEU A 394 -8.69 -1.15 -11.01
C LEU A 394 -9.84 -1.01 -12.03
N LEU A 395 -11.09 -0.96 -11.56
CA LEU A 395 -12.26 -0.76 -12.42
C LEU A 395 -12.24 0.61 -13.11
N CYS A 396 -11.84 1.67 -12.41
CA CYS A 396 -11.67 2.99 -13.00
C CYS A 396 -10.55 3.00 -14.05
N GLN A 397 -9.40 2.38 -13.75
CA GLN A 397 -8.28 2.27 -14.68
C GLN A 397 -8.67 1.49 -15.94
N ALA A 398 -9.34 0.36 -15.79
CA ALA A 398 -9.82 -0.45 -16.90
C ALA A 398 -10.85 0.32 -17.76
N ALA A 399 -11.65 1.20 -17.14
CA ALA A 399 -12.53 2.13 -17.84
C ALA A 399 -11.83 3.38 -18.40
N GLN A 400 -10.49 3.48 -18.30
CA GLN A 400 -9.68 4.65 -18.67
C GLN A 400 -10.14 5.95 -17.99
N ARG A 401 -10.71 5.81 -16.79
CA ARG A 401 -11.21 6.91 -15.98
C ARG A 401 -10.11 7.35 -15.01
N PRO A 402 -9.67 8.62 -15.05
CA PRO A 402 -8.76 9.17 -14.06
C PRO A 402 -9.30 8.93 -12.65
N TYR A 403 -8.50 8.24 -11.85
CA TYR A 403 -8.78 7.95 -10.46
C TYR A 403 -7.75 8.68 -9.59
N TYR A 404 -8.23 9.53 -8.70
CA TYR A 404 -7.47 10.41 -7.83
C TYR A 404 -7.75 10.04 -6.38
N SER A 405 -6.81 9.38 -5.70
CA SER A 405 -6.95 9.02 -4.28
C SER A 405 -6.06 9.86 -3.36
N GLY A 406 -6.44 9.91 -2.08
CA GLY A 406 -5.67 10.58 -1.04
C GLY A 406 -5.69 12.11 -1.16
N ALA A 407 -6.77 12.68 -1.68
CA ALA A 407 -6.92 14.12 -1.86
C ALA A 407 -7.13 14.89 -0.53
N GLY A 408 -7.36 14.15 0.57
CA GLY A 408 -7.60 14.68 1.90
C GLY A 408 -9.03 15.22 2.10
N ASP A 409 -9.43 15.41 3.35
CA ASP A 409 -10.81 15.80 3.72
C ASP A 409 -11.27 17.14 3.12
N ALA A 410 -10.34 17.98 2.66
CA ALA A 410 -10.66 19.26 2.05
C ALA A 410 -11.51 19.11 0.77
N VAL A 411 -11.41 18.00 0.02
CA VAL A 411 -12.28 17.78 -1.15
C VAL A 411 -13.74 17.57 -0.75
N LEU A 412 -14.00 17.13 0.48
CA LEU A 412 -15.35 16.88 1.00
C LEU A 412 -16.11 18.16 1.33
N ALA A 413 -15.42 19.32 1.35
CA ALA A 413 -16.03 20.63 1.47
C ALA A 413 -16.61 21.15 0.14
N LEU A 414 -16.27 20.53 -0.99
CA LEU A 414 -16.84 20.87 -2.29
C LEU A 414 -18.34 20.55 -2.32
N THR A 415 -19.12 21.33 -3.08
CA THR A 415 -20.58 21.17 -3.17
C THR A 415 -21.01 20.67 -4.55
N ASP A 416 -22.16 19.98 -4.62
CA ASP A 416 -22.76 19.59 -5.90
C ASP A 416 -22.91 20.79 -6.84
N GLY A 417 -22.54 20.60 -8.11
CA GLY A 417 -22.57 21.65 -9.13
C GLY A 417 -21.36 22.59 -9.13
N GLN A 418 -20.51 22.56 -8.11
CA GLN A 418 -19.31 23.40 -8.07
C GLN A 418 -18.34 23.00 -9.18
N SER A 419 -17.89 23.97 -9.97
CA SER A 419 -16.92 23.71 -11.05
C SER A 419 -15.51 23.63 -10.51
N ILE A 420 -14.83 22.51 -10.76
CA ILE A 420 -13.42 22.31 -10.42
C ILE A 420 -12.60 22.01 -11.66
N GLN A 421 -11.30 22.32 -11.58
CA GLN A 421 -10.29 21.92 -12.53
C GLN A 421 -9.32 20.96 -11.85
N ILE A 422 -8.98 19.86 -12.53
CA ILE A 422 -7.91 18.95 -12.11
C ILE A 422 -6.78 19.00 -13.14
N GLU A 423 -5.57 19.35 -12.70
CA GLU A 423 -4.35 19.11 -13.46
C GLU A 423 -4.03 17.63 -13.45
N ARG A 424 -4.03 17.00 -14.63
CA ARG A 424 -3.98 15.54 -14.69
C ARG A 424 -2.69 14.92 -14.19
N GLU A 425 -1.56 15.57 -14.45
CA GLU A 425 -0.23 15.08 -14.09
C GLU A 425 0.09 15.27 -12.60
N SER A 426 -0.19 16.46 -12.07
CA SER A 426 0.05 16.80 -10.65
C SER A 426 -1.05 16.32 -9.72
N GLY A 427 -2.24 16.05 -10.26
CA GLY A 427 -3.47 15.83 -9.52
C GLY A 427 -3.92 17.03 -8.71
N ALA A 428 -3.43 18.23 -9.02
CA ALA A 428 -3.83 19.45 -8.36
C ALA A 428 -5.25 19.85 -8.75
N ILE A 429 -6.09 20.08 -7.74
CA ILE A 429 -7.50 20.43 -7.90
C ILE A 429 -7.67 21.90 -7.51
N TYR A 430 -8.20 22.67 -8.45
CA TYR A 430 -8.53 24.07 -8.30
C TYR A 430 -10.05 24.21 -8.34
N HIS A 431 -10.61 25.02 -7.45
CA HIS A 431 -12.02 25.35 -7.42
C HIS A 431 -12.19 26.85 -7.62
N HIS A 432 -13.21 27.25 -8.37
CA HIS A 432 -13.52 28.66 -8.66
C HIS A 432 -14.48 29.28 -7.66
#